data_AF-A0A2G5C291-F1
#
_entry.id   AF-A0A2G5C291-F1
#
_cell.length_a   1.000
_cell.length_b   1.000
_cell.length_c   1.000
_cell.angle_alpha   90.00
_cell.angle_beta   90.00
_cell.angle_gamma   90.00
#
_symmetry.space_group_name_H-M   'P 1'
#
loop_
_entity.id
_entity.type
_entity.pdbx_description
1 polymer ?
#
loop_
_entity_poly.entity_id
_entity_poly.type
_entity_poly.pdbx_seq_one_letter_code
_entity_poly.pdbx_strand_id
1 'polypeptide(L)'
;MNSKSLLKYPPCPCPCACISTSYPSPKLFKPYSPSSIKKPNFLQISLTKRSFTYAAYSPKIPRPVQLDNQEIDSLESARFHLLKTKLEDEGIKCDSCRIGVYNRLICPQCEGGDSLERSFSLYITPDADLAMWQCFRGKCGWRGHVRAFDSGKSTYSKPDEIDKIKRIKVITEESIGLQPLCKELLAYFAERMISAETLRRNGVMQKTEHEQVAIAFTYRRDGVLVSCKYRDILKRFWQERDTERILYGLDDIKQASDIIIVEGEMDKLSMEEAGFRNCVSVPDGAPAKVSKETPPLEKDTKYQYLWNCKEYFDKASRIIIATDADGPGQALAEELARRLGRERCWRVKWPKKTETETYKDANEVLMYLGPHALREVIDQAELYPIRGLFKFSDFFNDIDNYYHHSLGYEQGASTGWMDLDKLYKIVPGELTIVTGVPNSGKSEWIDALLCNLNEREGWKFALCSMENKIYENLLIILFSYELRKQS
;
A
#
# COMPACT_ATOMS: atom_id res chain seq x y z
N MET A 1 -32.79 20.48 -50.40
CA MET A 1 -32.80 19.69 -51.64
C MET A 1 -31.60 18.76 -51.63
N ASN A 2 -31.87 17.47 -51.82
CA ASN A 2 -30.94 16.34 -51.81
C ASN A 2 -29.80 16.50 -52.83
N SER A 3 -28.61 16.02 -52.51
CA SER A 3 -28.06 14.87 -53.25
C SER A 3 -26.95 14.19 -52.46
N LYS A 4 -27.09 12.87 -52.33
CA LYS A 4 -26.12 11.92 -51.82
C LYS A 4 -25.11 11.62 -52.94
N SER A 5 -23.81 11.63 -52.64
CA SER A 5 -22.80 10.99 -53.50
C SER A 5 -22.03 9.96 -52.68
N LEU A 6 -22.41 8.70 -52.90
CA LEU A 6 -21.67 7.49 -52.55
C LEU A 6 -20.32 7.49 -53.27
N LEU A 7 -19.23 7.27 -52.54
CA LEU A 7 -17.97 6.82 -53.11
C LEU A 7 -17.53 5.53 -52.42
N LYS A 8 -17.18 4.57 -53.28
CA LYS A 8 -16.99 3.15 -53.06
C LYS A 8 -15.55 2.88 -52.60
N TYR A 9 -15.39 1.99 -51.61
CA TYR A 9 -14.09 1.39 -51.26
C TYR A 9 -13.72 0.32 -52.31
N PRO A 10 -12.45 0.24 -52.76
CA PRO A 10 -11.97 -0.87 -53.58
C PRO A 10 -11.63 -2.13 -52.74
N PRO A 11 -11.68 -3.33 -53.33
CA PRO A 11 -11.51 -4.60 -52.61
C PRO A 11 -10.04 -5.01 -52.44
N CYS A 12 -9.75 -5.61 -51.29
CA CYS A 12 -8.56 -6.43 -51.02
C CYS A 12 -8.44 -7.60 -52.00
N PRO A 13 -7.20 -7.95 -52.41
CA PRO A 13 -6.88 -9.30 -52.84
C PRO A 13 -5.84 -9.93 -51.91
N CYS A 14 -6.28 -10.91 -51.11
CA CYS A 14 -5.42 -12.01 -50.66
C CYS A 14 -5.22 -13.00 -51.82
N PRO A 15 -4.04 -13.63 -51.89
CA PRO A 15 -4.00 -15.06 -52.17
C PRO A 15 -3.24 -15.82 -51.08
N CYS A 16 -3.90 -16.87 -50.58
CA CYS A 16 -3.28 -17.96 -49.83
C CYS A 16 -2.24 -18.68 -50.68
N ALA A 17 -1.06 -18.96 -50.09
CA ALA A 17 -0.19 -20.03 -50.54
C ALA A 17 0.21 -20.87 -49.31
N CYS A 18 -0.26 -22.11 -49.31
CA CYS A 18 0.08 -23.15 -48.37
C CYS A 18 1.56 -23.54 -48.53
N ILE A 19 2.34 -23.47 -47.45
CA ILE A 19 3.62 -24.20 -47.36
C ILE A 19 3.56 -25.09 -46.12
N SER A 20 3.64 -26.38 -46.40
CA SER A 20 3.71 -27.49 -45.45
C SER A 20 5.04 -27.51 -44.69
N THR A 21 4.93 -27.45 -43.37
CA THR A 21 5.65 -28.24 -42.35
C THR A 21 6.98 -28.90 -42.73
N SER A 22 8.07 -28.45 -42.10
CA SER A 22 9.05 -29.34 -41.48
C SER A 22 9.77 -28.63 -40.33
N TYR A 23 9.42 -29.02 -39.10
CA TYR A 23 10.10 -28.61 -37.88
C TYR A 23 11.43 -29.39 -37.75
N PRO A 24 12.57 -28.75 -37.46
CA PRO A 24 13.74 -29.46 -36.96
C PRO A 24 13.53 -29.79 -35.48
N SER A 25 13.58 -31.09 -35.17
CA SER A 25 13.53 -31.66 -33.83
C SER A 25 14.61 -31.04 -32.91
N PRO A 26 14.28 -30.67 -31.67
CA PRO A 26 15.29 -30.26 -30.69
C PRO A 26 16.15 -31.47 -30.31
N LYS A 27 17.47 -31.35 -30.48
CA LYS A 27 18.44 -32.32 -30.00
C LYS A 27 18.31 -32.47 -28.48
N LEU A 28 18.04 -33.69 -28.03
CA LEU A 28 18.11 -34.11 -26.64
C LEU A 28 19.47 -33.71 -26.03
N PHE A 29 19.45 -32.73 -25.13
CA PHE A 29 20.52 -32.56 -24.15
C PHE A 29 20.16 -33.40 -22.91
N LYS A 30 21.01 -34.38 -22.62
CA LYS A 30 20.93 -35.23 -21.43
C LYS A 30 21.08 -34.39 -20.16
N PRO A 31 20.30 -34.64 -19.10
CA PRO A 31 20.54 -34.02 -17.80
C PRO A 31 21.84 -34.55 -17.20
N TYR A 32 22.75 -33.64 -16.88
CA TYR A 32 23.93 -33.93 -16.06
C TYR A 32 23.48 -34.32 -14.65
N SER A 33 23.93 -35.49 -14.20
CA SER A 33 23.76 -35.97 -12.83
C SER A 33 24.67 -35.18 -11.88
N PRO A 34 24.17 -34.67 -10.74
CA PRO A 34 25.02 -34.04 -9.74
C PRO A 34 25.77 -35.11 -8.93
N SER A 35 27.09 -35.10 -9.03
CA SER A 35 28.00 -35.83 -8.16
C SER A 35 28.00 -35.22 -6.74
N SER A 36 27.62 -36.07 -5.79
CA SER A 36 28.12 -36.20 -4.42
C SER A 36 28.86 -35.00 -3.78
N ILE A 37 28.16 -34.20 -2.98
CA ILE A 37 28.76 -33.45 -1.88
C ILE A 37 28.04 -33.80 -0.57
N LYS A 38 28.84 -34.20 0.42
CA LYS A 38 28.48 -34.85 1.67
C LYS A 38 27.75 -33.90 2.64
N LYS A 39 26.66 -34.37 3.22
CA LYS A 39 26.00 -33.75 4.40
C LYS A 39 26.83 -34.01 5.66
N PRO A 40 27.04 -33.03 6.56
CA PRO A 40 27.55 -33.31 7.90
C PRO A 40 26.43 -33.80 8.82
N ASN A 41 26.80 -34.78 9.65
CA ASN A 41 25.96 -35.50 10.60
C ASN A 41 25.41 -34.59 11.71
N PHE A 42 24.12 -34.72 11.99
CA PHE A 42 23.52 -34.30 13.26
C PHE A 42 23.90 -35.33 14.34
N LEU A 43 24.68 -34.91 15.33
CA LEU A 43 24.85 -35.62 16.59
C LEU A 43 24.05 -34.89 17.67
N GLN A 44 23.03 -35.57 18.18
CA GLN A 44 22.35 -35.24 19.44
C GLN A 44 23.35 -35.36 20.59
N ILE A 45 23.49 -34.32 21.41
CA ILE A 45 24.14 -34.41 22.71
C ILE A 45 23.28 -33.68 23.75
N SER A 46 22.93 -34.43 24.78
CA SER A 46 22.12 -34.03 25.93
C SER A 46 22.82 -33.00 26.81
N LEU A 47 22.05 -32.05 27.33
CA LEU A 47 22.47 -31.12 28.38
C LEU A 47 22.50 -31.82 29.75
N THR A 48 23.70 -32.09 30.28
CA THR A 48 23.91 -32.32 31.71
C THR A 48 24.67 -31.16 32.33
N LYS A 49 24.05 -30.50 33.31
CA LYS A 49 24.64 -29.47 34.17
C LYS A 49 25.82 -30.05 34.95
N ARG A 50 26.95 -29.33 35.01
CA ARG A 50 27.73 -29.12 36.24
C ARG A 50 28.75 -28.00 36.09
N SER A 51 28.88 -27.28 37.20
CA SER A 51 29.55 -26.01 37.45
C SER A 51 31.07 -26.08 37.37
N PHE A 52 31.72 -24.96 36.98
CA PHE A 52 33.03 -24.59 37.52
C PHE A 52 33.19 -23.06 37.59
N THR A 53 33.53 -22.62 38.80
CA THR A 53 33.96 -21.29 39.22
C THR A 53 35.30 -20.89 38.62
N TYR A 54 35.47 -19.63 38.22
CA TYR A 54 36.79 -19.01 38.07
C TYR A 54 36.81 -17.61 38.71
N ALA A 55 37.87 -17.41 39.50
CA ALA A 55 38.17 -16.22 40.28
C ALA A 55 38.58 -15.03 39.38
N ALA A 56 38.22 -13.83 39.83
CA ALA A 56 38.42 -12.57 39.14
C ALA A 56 39.86 -12.03 39.28
N TYR A 57 40.38 -11.46 38.20
CA TYR A 57 41.49 -10.50 38.21
C TYR A 57 40.99 -9.18 37.61
N SER A 58 41.00 -8.10 38.41
CA SER A 58 40.55 -6.75 38.02
C SER A 58 41.71 -5.88 37.52
N PRO A 59 41.58 -5.19 36.38
CA PRO A 59 42.31 -3.96 36.11
C PRO A 59 41.58 -2.76 36.73
N LYS A 60 42.34 -1.82 37.33
CA LYS A 60 41.83 -0.63 38.02
C LYS A 60 41.22 0.37 37.02
N ILE A 61 39.92 0.61 37.15
CA ILE A 61 39.15 1.69 36.50
C ILE A 61 39.12 2.90 37.46
N PRO A 62 39.25 4.17 37.00
CA PRO A 62 39.10 5.33 37.86
C PRO A 62 37.69 5.41 38.46
N ARG A 63 37.60 5.79 39.74
CA ARG A 63 36.33 5.84 40.50
C ARG A 63 35.32 6.79 39.84
N PRO A 64 34.05 6.36 39.63
CA PRO A 64 32.96 7.29 39.45
C PRO A 64 32.72 8.01 40.78
N VAL A 65 32.34 9.28 40.69
CA VAL A 65 31.93 10.13 41.82
C VAL A 65 30.80 9.41 42.58
N GLN A 66 31.01 9.09 43.85
CA GLN A 66 29.95 8.62 44.74
C GLN A 66 29.04 9.79 45.07
N LEU A 67 27.81 9.78 44.55
CA LEU A 67 26.69 10.50 45.15
C LEU A 67 26.19 9.67 46.34
N ASP A 68 25.89 10.33 47.45
CA ASP A 68 25.53 9.71 48.72
C ASP A 68 24.24 8.88 48.60
N ASN A 69 24.19 7.72 49.27
CA ASN A 69 23.02 6.83 49.28
C ASN A 69 21.73 7.50 49.83
N GLN A 70 21.84 8.64 50.51
CA GLN A 70 20.69 9.42 51.00
C GLN A 70 19.98 10.20 49.88
N GLU A 71 20.66 10.55 48.78
CA GLU A 71 20.05 11.30 47.67
C GLU A 71 19.21 10.40 46.75
N ILE A 72 19.61 9.13 46.57
CA ILE A 72 18.90 8.14 45.75
C ILE A 72 17.52 7.79 46.35
N ASP A 73 17.46 7.54 47.67
CA ASP A 73 16.20 7.28 48.39
C ASP A 73 15.25 8.49 48.36
N SER A 74 15.81 9.71 48.40
CA SER A 74 15.03 10.95 48.32
C SER A 74 14.39 11.16 46.93
N LEU A 75 15.09 10.75 45.87
CA LEU A 75 14.68 10.93 44.48
C LEU A 75 13.64 9.89 44.04
N GLU A 76 13.78 8.64 44.50
CA GLU A 76 12.76 7.60 44.30
C GLU A 76 11.46 7.93 45.05
N SER A 77 11.57 8.45 46.29
CA SER A 77 10.42 8.91 47.06
C SER A 77 9.68 10.07 46.37
N ALA A 78 10.42 11.04 45.82
CA ALA A 78 9.86 12.17 45.08
C ALA A 78 9.18 11.74 43.76
N ARG A 79 9.78 10.80 43.01
CA ARG A 79 9.19 10.21 41.79
C ARG A 79 7.89 9.49 42.07
N PHE A 80 7.88 8.67 43.11
CA PHE A 80 6.71 7.91 43.49
C PHE A 80 5.56 8.83 43.93
N HIS A 81 5.86 9.89 44.68
CA HIS A 81 4.84 10.86 45.08
C HIS A 81 4.24 11.61 43.86
N LEU A 82 5.07 12.01 42.90
CA LEU A 82 4.62 12.68 41.68
C LEU A 82 3.79 11.74 40.79
N LEU A 83 4.23 10.49 40.65
CA LEU A 83 3.50 9.46 39.91
C LEU A 83 2.15 9.16 40.54
N LYS A 84 2.07 9.15 41.88
CA LYS A 84 0.81 8.95 42.62
C LYS A 84 -0.18 10.07 42.34
N THR A 85 0.25 11.33 42.40
CA THR A 85 -0.61 12.48 42.05
C THR A 85 -1.15 12.36 40.62
N LYS A 86 -0.30 12.00 39.65
CA LYS A 86 -0.74 11.82 38.26
C LYS A 86 -1.68 10.63 38.05
N LEU A 87 -1.54 9.56 38.83
CA LEU A 87 -2.49 8.44 38.81
C LEU A 87 -3.85 8.86 39.40
N GLU A 88 -3.85 9.70 40.43
CA GLU A 88 -5.08 10.27 41.01
C GLU A 88 -5.80 11.18 40.01
N ASP A 89 -5.07 11.96 39.20
CA ASP A 89 -5.64 12.78 38.11
C ASP A 89 -6.35 11.91 37.05
N GLU A 90 -5.85 10.70 36.80
CA GLU A 90 -6.49 9.70 35.91
C GLU A 90 -7.61 8.91 36.63
N GLY A 91 -7.96 9.28 37.87
CA GLY A 91 -9.00 8.65 38.68
C GLY A 91 -8.59 7.33 39.34
N ILE A 92 -7.29 7.01 39.35
CA ILE A 92 -6.74 5.75 39.88
C ILE A 92 -6.26 5.98 41.32
N LYS A 93 -7.06 5.54 42.30
CA LYS A 93 -6.64 5.56 43.71
C LYS A 93 -5.67 4.42 44.00
N CYS A 94 -4.46 4.77 44.45
CA CYS A 94 -3.34 3.85 44.55
C CYS A 94 -2.65 3.88 45.93
N ASP A 95 -3.44 3.98 47.00
CA ASP A 95 -2.92 4.12 48.38
C ASP A 95 -2.20 2.88 48.92
N SER A 96 -2.48 1.69 48.36
CA SER A 96 -1.92 0.40 48.81
C SER A 96 -1.23 -0.39 47.69
N CYS A 97 -0.91 0.28 46.58
CA CYS A 97 -0.25 -0.36 45.45
C CYS A 97 1.20 -0.72 45.78
N ARG A 98 1.63 -1.90 45.33
CA ARG A 98 3.01 -2.36 45.44
C ARG A 98 3.76 -2.07 44.14
N ILE A 99 4.95 -1.50 44.27
CA ILE A 99 5.87 -1.22 43.16
C ILE A 99 6.49 -2.54 42.66
N GLY A 100 6.74 -2.65 41.36
CA GLY A 100 7.38 -3.80 40.72
C GLY A 100 6.48 -5.03 40.53
N VAL A 101 5.21 -4.95 40.93
CA VAL A 101 4.22 -6.03 40.79
C VAL A 101 2.91 -5.52 40.21
N TYR A 102 2.15 -6.43 39.58
CA TYR A 102 0.83 -6.12 39.04
C TYR A 102 -0.22 -6.09 40.17
N ASN A 103 -0.77 -4.91 40.42
CA ASN A 103 -1.86 -4.67 41.36
C ASN A 103 -3.20 -4.92 40.65
N ARG A 104 -4.10 -5.70 41.27
CA ARG A 104 -5.46 -5.95 40.74
C ARG A 104 -6.50 -5.15 41.53
N LEU A 105 -7.12 -4.19 40.88
CA LEU A 105 -8.06 -3.23 41.47
C LEU A 105 -9.42 -3.29 40.73
N ILE A 106 -10.42 -2.58 41.26
CA ILE A 106 -11.66 -2.29 40.55
C ILE A 106 -11.37 -1.16 39.56
N CYS A 107 -11.84 -1.27 38.31
CA CYS A 107 -11.61 -0.25 37.29
C CYS A 107 -12.41 1.02 37.63
N PRO A 108 -11.79 2.21 37.70
CA PRO A 108 -12.52 3.45 37.99
C PRO A 108 -13.42 3.91 36.83
N GLN A 109 -13.19 3.44 35.60
CA GLN A 109 -14.01 3.83 34.43
C GLN A 109 -15.30 3.02 34.28
N CYS A 110 -15.28 1.73 34.64
CA CYS A 110 -16.46 0.87 34.53
C CYS A 110 -16.95 0.31 35.86
N GLU A 111 -16.29 0.71 36.95
CA GLU A 111 -16.59 0.32 38.34
C GLU A 111 -16.67 -1.19 38.58
N GLY A 112 -15.99 -2.00 37.74
CA GLY A 112 -16.08 -3.47 37.77
C GLY A 112 -17.38 -4.05 37.18
N GLY A 113 -18.26 -3.20 36.64
CA GLY A 113 -19.55 -3.58 36.07
C GLY A 113 -20.50 -4.20 37.12
N ASP A 114 -21.53 -4.90 36.64
CA ASP A 114 -22.56 -5.49 37.50
C ASP A 114 -22.02 -6.51 38.53
N SER A 115 -20.85 -7.10 38.26
CA SER A 115 -20.18 -8.07 39.13
C SER A 115 -19.13 -7.46 40.07
N LEU A 116 -18.87 -6.14 39.99
CA LEU A 116 -17.85 -5.42 40.76
C LEU A 116 -16.46 -6.11 40.71
N GLU A 117 -16.13 -6.72 39.57
CA GLU A 117 -14.91 -7.52 39.44
C GLU A 117 -13.63 -6.66 39.45
N ARG A 118 -12.56 -7.21 40.04
CA ARG A 118 -11.22 -6.58 40.03
C ARG A 118 -10.46 -6.85 38.74
N SER A 119 -11.04 -6.44 37.61
CA SER A 119 -10.50 -6.67 36.26
C SER A 119 -9.50 -5.60 35.80
N PHE A 120 -9.15 -4.63 36.65
CA PHE A 120 -8.17 -3.60 36.36
C PHE A 120 -6.78 -3.98 36.89
N SER A 121 -5.79 -4.07 36.01
CA SER A 121 -4.41 -4.33 36.39
C SER A 121 -3.58 -3.05 36.26
N LEU A 122 -2.87 -2.69 37.32
CA LEU A 122 -1.95 -1.55 37.39
C LEU A 122 -0.54 -2.05 37.75
N TYR A 123 0.45 -1.66 36.96
CA TYR A 123 1.86 -1.95 37.19
C TYR A 123 2.65 -0.66 37.34
N ILE A 124 3.49 -0.57 38.36
CA ILE A 124 4.41 0.54 38.59
C ILE A 124 5.83 -0.03 38.50
N THR A 125 6.71 0.57 37.70
CA THR A 125 8.08 0.10 37.53
C THR A 125 8.90 0.24 38.82
N PRO A 126 9.91 -0.62 39.07
CA PRO A 126 10.75 -0.58 40.28
C PRO A 126 11.38 0.78 40.59
N ASP A 127 11.71 1.56 39.56
CA ASP A 127 12.31 2.90 39.63
C ASP A 127 11.27 4.04 39.80
N ALA A 128 10.00 3.68 39.97
CA ALA A 128 8.85 4.57 40.12
C ALA A 128 8.71 5.64 39.01
N ASP A 129 9.28 5.39 37.82
CA ASP A 129 9.22 6.34 36.70
C ASP A 129 7.97 6.15 35.84
N LEU A 130 7.44 4.92 35.72
CA LEU A 130 6.33 4.60 34.82
C LEU A 130 5.27 3.76 35.53
N ALA A 131 4.02 4.20 35.43
CA ALA A 131 2.86 3.40 35.75
C ALA A 131 2.09 3.07 34.46
N MET A 132 1.60 1.83 34.34
CA MET A 132 0.80 1.37 33.20
C MET A 132 -0.40 0.58 33.70
N TRP A 133 -1.54 0.72 33.03
CA TRP A 133 -2.76 0.01 33.41
C TRP A 133 -3.58 -0.49 32.24
N GLN A 134 -4.37 -1.52 32.52
CA GLN A 134 -5.36 -2.06 31.59
C GLN A 134 -6.53 -2.71 32.35
N CYS A 135 -7.75 -2.41 31.93
CA CYS A 135 -8.96 -3.14 32.28
C CYS A 135 -9.18 -4.29 31.29
N PHE A 136 -9.29 -5.52 31.80
CA PHE A 136 -9.49 -6.72 30.99
C PHE A 136 -10.96 -7.04 30.70
N ARG A 137 -11.89 -6.21 31.18
CA ARG A 137 -13.32 -6.37 30.88
C ARG A 137 -13.57 -5.99 29.42
N GLY A 138 -14.08 -6.93 28.62
CA GLY A 138 -14.27 -6.75 27.17
C GLY A 138 -15.16 -5.57 26.77
N LYS A 139 -16.08 -5.13 27.65
CA LYS A 139 -16.93 -3.94 27.43
C LYS A 139 -16.28 -2.60 27.83
N CYS A 140 -15.13 -2.63 28.52
CA CYS A 140 -14.43 -1.42 28.98
C CYS A 140 -13.11 -1.24 28.21
N GLY A 141 -12.15 -2.14 28.37
CA GLY A 141 -10.86 -2.08 27.68
C GLY A 141 -9.98 -0.85 28.01
N TRP A 142 -10.34 -0.05 29.02
CA TRP A 142 -9.62 1.16 29.39
C TRP A 142 -8.16 0.84 29.75
N ARG A 143 -7.22 1.53 29.11
CA ARG A 143 -5.79 1.32 29.29
C ARG A 143 -5.05 2.64 29.14
N GLY A 144 -3.93 2.75 29.82
CA GLY A 144 -3.13 3.96 29.82
C GLY A 144 -1.78 3.76 30.48
N HIS A 145 -1.00 4.82 30.48
CA HIS A 145 0.26 4.88 31.18
C HIS A 145 0.56 6.33 31.55
N VAL A 146 1.34 6.51 32.60
CA VAL A 146 1.80 7.83 33.03
C VAL A 146 3.24 7.74 33.54
N ARG A 147 4.02 8.79 33.31
CA ARG A 147 5.39 8.89 33.81
C ARG A 147 5.51 9.94 34.90
N ALA A 148 6.38 9.68 35.90
CA ALA A 148 6.67 10.63 36.97
C ALA A 148 7.21 11.93 36.36
N PHE A 149 8.28 11.85 35.57
CA PHE A 149 8.81 12.98 34.81
C PHE A 149 8.36 12.94 33.36
N ASP A 150 7.71 14.02 32.92
CA ASP A 150 7.36 14.18 31.51
C ASP A 150 8.62 14.43 30.68
N SER A 151 9.13 13.36 30.08
CA SER A 151 9.84 13.47 28.79
C SER A 151 8.80 13.82 27.71
N GLY A 152 8.27 15.03 27.80
CA GLY A 152 7.34 15.70 26.88
C GLY A 152 6.53 14.78 25.97
N LYS A 153 5.46 14.16 26.52
CA LYS A 153 4.17 13.75 25.90
C LYS A 153 3.53 12.66 26.78
N SER A 154 2.41 12.93 27.46
CA SER A 154 1.03 12.52 27.09
C SER A 154 0.28 12.34 28.44
N THR A 155 -0.95 12.78 28.70
CA THR A 155 -2.24 12.31 28.15
C THR A 155 -3.38 13.33 28.31
N TYR A 156 -4.32 13.27 27.34
CA TYR A 156 -5.72 13.71 27.29
C TYR A 156 -6.33 14.63 28.37
N SER A 157 -6.42 15.90 28.01
CA SER A 157 -7.69 16.65 28.08
C SER A 157 -7.82 17.36 26.75
N LYS A 158 -8.98 17.30 26.09
CA LYS A 158 -9.24 18.10 24.87
C LYS A 158 -9.11 19.58 25.24
N PRO A 159 -8.24 20.36 24.58
CA PRO A 159 -8.45 21.79 24.49
C PRO A 159 -8.82 22.11 23.05
N ASP A 160 -9.77 23.02 22.92
CA ASP A 160 -10.14 23.62 21.66
C ASP A 160 -8.91 24.09 20.86
N GLU A 161 -9.11 24.07 19.54
CA GLU A 161 -8.19 24.42 18.46
C GLU A 161 -7.36 25.69 18.73
N ILE A 162 -6.19 25.60 19.38
CA ILE A 162 -5.07 26.52 19.15
C ILE A 162 -3.75 25.76 19.26
N ASP A 163 -3.26 25.30 18.10
CA ASP A 163 -1.85 25.12 17.71
C ASP A 163 -0.80 24.86 18.81
N LYS A 164 -0.52 23.58 19.09
CA LYS A 164 0.83 23.15 19.49
C LYS A 164 1.66 22.93 18.22
N ILE A 165 2.16 24.02 17.63
CA ILE A 165 3.18 23.95 16.58
C ILE A 165 4.37 23.18 17.16
N LYS A 166 4.55 21.92 16.75
CA LYS A 166 5.85 21.24 16.92
C LYS A 166 6.87 22.14 16.23
N ARG A 167 7.79 22.74 16.99
CA ARG A 167 8.86 23.55 16.41
C ARG A 167 9.64 22.66 15.46
N ILE A 168 9.54 22.95 14.16
CA ILE A 168 10.32 22.27 13.13
C ILE A 168 11.79 22.59 13.41
N LYS A 169 12.60 21.56 13.59
CA LYS A 169 14.04 21.67 13.80
C LYS A 169 14.68 22.21 12.52
N VAL A 170 15.24 23.41 12.59
CA VAL A 170 16.10 23.94 11.53
C VAL A 170 17.46 23.24 11.64
N ILE A 171 17.95 22.71 10.53
CA ILE A 171 19.21 21.99 10.45
C ILE A 171 20.14 22.61 9.41
N THR A 172 21.44 22.55 9.67
CA THR A 172 22.50 22.84 8.70
C THR A 172 23.40 21.62 8.55
N GLU A 173 24.16 21.54 7.45
CA GLU A 173 25.10 20.45 7.18
C GLU A 173 26.07 20.24 8.36
N GLU A 174 26.58 21.33 8.95
CA GLU A 174 27.47 21.31 10.09
C GLU A 174 26.76 20.82 11.35
N SER A 175 25.53 21.26 11.60
CA SER A 175 24.77 20.92 12.81
C SER A 175 24.47 19.43 12.96
N ILE A 176 24.39 18.70 11.83
CA ILE A 176 24.14 17.25 11.78
C ILE A 176 25.39 16.46 11.35
N GLY A 177 26.53 17.14 11.20
CA GLY A 177 27.83 16.51 10.94
C GLY A 177 27.94 15.86 9.56
N LEU A 178 27.34 16.45 8.53
CA LEU A 178 27.47 15.97 7.16
C LEU A 178 28.87 16.26 6.62
N GLN A 179 29.36 15.34 5.81
CA GLN A 179 30.69 15.36 5.21
C GLN A 179 30.57 15.06 3.70
N PRO A 180 31.53 15.52 2.88
CA PRO A 180 31.64 15.06 1.50
C PRO A 180 31.83 13.54 1.40
N LEU A 181 31.36 12.95 0.31
CA LEU A 181 31.47 11.51 0.05
C LEU A 181 32.93 11.04 -0.02
N CYS A 182 33.24 9.93 0.66
CA CYS A 182 34.51 9.23 0.56
C CYS A 182 34.60 8.41 -0.74
N LYS A 183 35.82 7.94 -1.06
CA LYS A 183 36.09 7.20 -2.31
C LYS A 183 35.31 5.89 -2.39
N GLU A 184 35.11 5.24 -1.25
CA GLU A 184 34.37 3.99 -1.14
C GLU A 184 32.89 4.18 -1.49
N LEU A 185 32.27 5.26 -1.03
CA LEU A 185 30.89 5.59 -1.41
C LEU A 185 30.78 6.03 -2.87
N LEU A 186 31.75 6.79 -3.38
CA LEU A 186 31.79 7.12 -4.80
C LEU A 186 31.87 5.86 -5.67
N ALA A 187 32.68 4.87 -5.28
CA ALA A 187 32.74 3.58 -5.96
C ALA A 187 31.41 2.82 -5.87
N TYR A 188 30.77 2.82 -4.70
CA TYR A 188 29.45 2.20 -4.49
C TYR A 188 28.37 2.77 -5.45
N PHE A 189 28.38 4.09 -5.68
CA PHE A 189 27.45 4.72 -6.62
C PHE A 189 27.85 4.47 -8.08
N ALA A 190 29.15 4.45 -8.39
CA ALA A 190 29.65 4.15 -9.73
C ALA A 190 29.26 2.72 -10.18
N GLU A 191 29.30 1.73 -9.27
CA GLU A 191 28.77 0.38 -9.52
C GLU A 191 27.28 0.36 -9.90
N ARG A 192 26.54 1.40 -9.53
CA ARG A 192 25.11 1.57 -9.82
C ARG A 192 24.87 2.53 -10.97
N MET A 193 25.92 2.82 -11.74
CA MET A 193 25.89 3.73 -12.89
C MET A 193 25.50 5.16 -12.52
N ILE A 194 25.76 5.60 -11.28
CA ILE A 194 25.51 6.97 -10.81
C ILE A 194 26.85 7.72 -10.71
N SER A 195 26.95 8.82 -11.45
CA SER A 195 28.16 9.62 -11.55
C SER A 195 28.34 10.54 -10.34
N ALA A 196 29.60 10.92 -10.07
CA ALA A 196 29.93 11.90 -9.02
C ALA A 196 29.31 13.28 -9.29
N GLU A 197 29.09 13.64 -10.56
CA GLU A 197 28.43 14.89 -10.93
C GLU A 197 26.96 14.89 -10.47
N THR A 198 26.23 13.82 -10.76
CA THR A 198 24.85 13.63 -10.31
C THR A 198 24.76 13.66 -8.79
N LEU A 199 25.64 12.97 -8.07
CA LEU A 199 25.68 13.01 -6.60
C LEU A 199 25.87 14.43 -6.05
N ARG A 200 26.80 15.18 -6.64
CA ARG A 200 27.08 16.56 -6.24
C ARG A 200 25.88 17.48 -6.50
N ARG A 201 25.25 17.40 -7.68
CA ARG A 201 24.06 18.22 -8.01
C ARG A 201 22.89 17.94 -7.06
N ASN A 202 22.76 16.69 -6.64
CA ASN A 202 21.71 16.21 -5.76
C ASN A 202 22.00 16.39 -4.26
N GLY A 203 23.15 16.96 -3.91
CA GLY A 203 23.55 17.14 -2.51
C GLY A 203 23.69 15.82 -1.74
N VAL A 204 24.07 14.72 -2.41
CA VAL A 204 24.35 13.47 -1.69
C VAL A 204 25.64 13.64 -0.89
N MET A 205 25.56 13.36 0.40
CA MET A 205 26.64 13.51 1.36
C MET A 205 26.83 12.21 2.15
N GLN A 206 27.72 12.21 3.13
CA GLN A 206 27.83 11.14 4.10
C GLN A 206 27.76 11.67 5.53
N LYS A 207 27.49 10.76 6.46
CA LYS A 207 27.64 10.99 7.91
C LYS A 207 28.41 9.83 8.50
N THR A 208 29.37 10.14 9.37
CA THR A 208 30.14 9.13 10.10
C THR A 208 29.72 9.14 11.56
N GLU A 209 29.22 8.01 12.06
CA GLU A 209 28.78 7.86 13.44
C GLU A 209 29.29 6.52 13.98
N HIS A 210 30.03 6.52 15.10
CA HIS A 210 30.66 5.34 15.69
C HIS A 210 31.44 4.47 14.68
N GLU A 211 32.29 5.10 13.86
CA GLU A 211 33.09 4.47 12.80
C GLU A 211 32.29 3.82 11.65
N GLN A 212 30.96 4.02 11.61
CA GLN A 212 30.12 3.58 10.50
C GLN A 212 29.78 4.77 9.59
N VAL A 213 30.00 4.58 8.29
CA VAL A 213 29.65 5.56 7.26
C VAL A 213 28.24 5.29 6.76
N ALA A 214 27.40 6.31 6.77
CA ALA A 214 26.06 6.31 6.20
C ALA A 214 25.98 7.28 5.03
N ILE A 215 25.27 6.89 3.97
CA ILE A 215 24.88 7.76 2.86
C ILE A 215 23.80 8.70 3.38
N ALA A 216 23.94 9.99 3.12
CA ALA A 216 23.03 11.05 3.53
C ALA A 216 22.40 11.70 2.29
N PHE A 217 21.07 11.59 2.16
CA PHE A 217 20.28 12.26 1.15
C PHE A 217 19.73 13.58 1.73
N THR A 218 20.20 14.71 1.21
CA THR A 218 19.80 16.04 1.70
C THR A 218 18.52 16.53 1.04
N TYR A 219 17.45 16.64 1.80
CA TYR A 219 16.18 17.21 1.33
C TYR A 219 16.28 18.72 1.44
N ARG A 220 16.19 19.41 0.31
CA ARG A 220 16.39 20.86 0.22
C ARG A 220 15.16 21.57 -0.34
N ARG A 221 14.98 22.82 0.10
CA ARG A 221 14.03 23.78 -0.45
C ARG A 221 14.76 25.10 -0.62
N ASP A 222 14.76 25.64 -1.83
CA ASP A 222 15.48 26.85 -2.23
C ASP A 222 16.97 26.80 -1.84
N GLY A 223 17.60 25.63 -2.02
CA GLY A 223 19.00 25.37 -1.66
C GLY A 223 19.25 25.15 -0.17
N VAL A 224 18.29 25.45 0.71
CA VAL A 224 18.40 25.30 2.17
C VAL A 224 18.09 23.86 2.59
N LEU A 225 18.89 23.30 3.50
CA LEU A 225 18.67 21.98 4.07
C LEU A 225 17.45 21.97 4.99
N VAL A 226 16.46 21.13 4.67
CA VAL A 226 15.18 21.03 5.41
C VAL A 226 15.11 19.72 6.19
N SER A 227 15.54 18.61 5.59
CA SER A 227 15.57 17.30 6.22
C SER A 227 16.74 16.49 5.67
N CYS A 228 17.10 15.41 6.35
CA CYS A 228 18.11 14.49 5.88
C CYS A 228 17.68 13.06 6.18
N LYS A 229 17.73 12.22 5.15
CA LYS A 229 17.48 10.78 5.26
C LYS A 229 18.78 10.04 5.04
N TYR A 230 18.99 9.02 5.84
CA TYR A 230 20.21 8.26 5.85
C TYR A 230 19.94 6.82 5.46
N ARG A 231 20.95 6.22 4.85
CA ARG A 231 20.97 4.82 4.50
C ARG A 231 22.37 4.26 4.73
N ASP A 232 22.45 3.08 5.35
CA ASP A 232 23.70 2.33 5.37
C ASP A 232 23.82 1.36 4.19
N ILE A 233 25.02 0.80 4.03
CA ILE A 233 25.28 -0.20 2.98
C ILE A 233 24.39 -1.46 3.10
N LEU A 234 23.87 -1.75 4.30
CA LEU A 234 22.98 -2.87 4.60
C LEU A 234 21.50 -2.55 4.32
N LYS A 235 21.20 -1.40 3.70
CA LYS A 235 19.85 -0.94 3.34
C LYS A 235 18.94 -0.68 4.55
N ARG A 236 19.51 -0.29 5.69
CA ARG A 236 18.77 0.25 6.84
C ARG A 236 18.61 1.76 6.65
N PHE A 237 17.41 2.28 6.87
CA PHE A 237 17.07 3.67 6.64
C PHE A 237 16.63 4.35 7.94
N TRP A 238 16.99 5.62 8.10
CA TRP A 238 16.49 6.49 9.17
C TRP A 238 16.49 7.95 8.70
N GLN A 239 15.83 8.84 9.44
CA GLN A 239 15.69 10.25 9.05
C GLN A 239 15.85 11.17 10.26
N GLU A 240 16.30 12.39 10.02
CA GLU A 240 16.36 13.45 11.04
C GLU A 240 14.98 13.68 11.67
N ARG A 241 14.93 13.61 13.01
CA ARG A 241 13.69 13.79 13.78
C ARG A 241 13.27 15.25 13.80
N ASP A 242 11.96 15.45 13.91
CA ASP A 242 11.32 16.77 14.06
C ASP A 242 11.67 17.77 12.93
N THR A 243 11.99 17.26 11.74
CA THR A 243 12.18 18.05 10.51
C THR A 243 10.92 18.04 9.65
N GLU A 244 10.80 19.00 8.74
CA GLU A 244 9.69 19.05 7.80
C GLU A 244 9.80 17.91 6.78
N ARG A 245 8.68 17.26 6.47
CA ARG A 245 8.62 16.21 5.45
C ARG A 245 8.40 16.85 4.09
N ILE A 246 9.38 16.74 3.20
CA ILE A 246 9.30 17.23 1.82
C ILE A 246 9.76 16.15 0.84
N LEU A 247 9.65 16.41 -0.45
CA LEU A 247 10.18 15.55 -1.51
C LEU A 247 11.68 15.75 -1.68
N TYR A 248 12.41 14.69 -2.04
CA TYR A 248 13.82 14.81 -2.41
C TYR A 248 13.92 15.34 -3.84
N GLY A 249 14.79 16.33 -4.08
CA GLY A 249 14.89 17.02 -5.38
C GLY A 249 13.82 18.08 -5.63
N LEU A 250 13.12 18.56 -4.60
CA LEU A 250 12.00 19.51 -4.72
C LEU A 250 12.32 20.75 -5.58
N ASP A 251 13.53 21.28 -5.46
CA ASP A 251 13.95 22.47 -6.21
C ASP A 251 13.98 22.24 -7.73
N ASP A 252 14.19 21.01 -8.18
CA ASP A 252 14.26 20.66 -9.61
C ASP A 252 12.89 20.78 -10.31
N ILE A 253 11.78 20.76 -9.57
CA ILE A 253 10.42 20.79 -10.13
C ILE A 253 9.71 22.14 -10.02
N LYS A 254 10.35 23.16 -9.41
CA LYS A 254 9.74 24.47 -9.11
C LYS A 254 9.12 25.19 -10.31
N GLN A 255 9.65 24.96 -11.52
CA GLN A 255 9.16 25.53 -12.78
C GLN A 255 8.86 24.47 -13.84
N ALA A 256 8.76 23.20 -13.44
CA ALA A 256 8.53 22.10 -14.36
C ALA A 256 7.03 21.94 -14.66
N SER A 257 6.67 21.83 -15.94
CA SER A 257 5.32 21.45 -16.38
C SER A 257 5.10 19.93 -16.41
N ASP A 258 6.20 19.20 -16.52
CA ASP A 258 6.26 17.74 -16.57
C ASP A 258 7.08 17.27 -15.36
N ILE A 259 6.54 16.40 -14.51
CA ILE A 259 7.18 15.97 -13.25
C ILE A 259 7.22 14.45 -13.17
N ILE A 260 8.37 13.88 -12.83
CA ILE A 260 8.51 12.44 -12.57
C ILE A 260 8.60 12.19 -11.06
N ILE A 261 7.77 11.29 -10.53
CA ILE A 261 7.80 10.86 -9.14
C ILE A 261 8.26 9.42 -9.07
N VAL A 262 9.35 9.17 -8.33
CA VAL A 262 9.88 7.83 -8.03
C VAL A 262 9.76 7.52 -6.54
N GLU A 263 9.96 6.24 -6.17
CA GLU A 263 9.85 5.81 -4.77
C GLU A 263 11.12 6.12 -3.96
N GLY A 264 12.30 5.76 -4.48
CA GLY A 264 13.56 5.90 -3.76
C GLY A 264 14.45 7.04 -4.23
N GLU A 265 15.35 7.49 -3.35
CA GLU A 265 16.36 8.50 -3.70
C GLU A 265 17.33 7.99 -4.78
N MET A 266 17.65 6.69 -4.76
CA MET A 266 18.48 6.03 -5.77
C MET A 266 17.85 6.07 -7.16
N ASP A 267 16.52 5.91 -7.24
CA ASP A 267 15.80 5.99 -8.50
C ASP A 267 15.81 7.41 -9.05
N LYS A 268 15.73 8.43 -8.18
CA LYS A 268 15.82 9.83 -8.60
C LYS A 268 17.18 10.10 -9.24
N LEU A 269 18.26 9.63 -8.60
CA LEU A 269 19.61 9.73 -9.16
C LEU A 269 19.70 9.01 -10.50
N SER A 270 19.05 7.85 -10.63
CA SER A 270 19.04 7.07 -11.86
C SER A 270 18.27 7.77 -13.00
N MET A 271 17.17 8.46 -12.69
CA MET A 271 16.44 9.29 -13.65
C MET A 271 17.31 10.43 -14.20
N GLU A 272 18.16 11.00 -13.37
CA GLU A 272 19.05 12.08 -13.76
C GLU A 272 20.16 11.62 -14.70
N GLU A 273 20.70 10.42 -14.49
CA GLU A 273 21.62 9.76 -15.43
C GLU A 273 20.95 9.50 -16.79
N ALA A 274 19.64 9.24 -16.79
CA ALA A 274 18.83 9.18 -18.01
C ALA A 274 18.42 10.57 -18.55
N GLY A 275 18.92 11.67 -17.98
CA GLY A 275 18.71 13.04 -18.42
C GLY A 275 17.45 13.73 -17.89
N PHE A 276 16.71 13.10 -16.98
CA PHE A 276 15.54 13.70 -16.35
C PHE A 276 15.91 14.42 -15.06
N ARG A 277 15.97 15.74 -15.13
CA ARG A 277 16.21 16.58 -13.94
C ARG A 277 14.92 16.88 -13.17
N ASN A 278 13.79 16.93 -13.86
CA ASN A 278 12.44 17.16 -13.35
C ASN A 278 11.88 15.93 -12.58
N CYS A 279 12.70 15.29 -11.75
CA CYS A 279 12.35 14.10 -10.99
C CYS A 279 12.49 14.34 -9.49
N VAL A 280 11.53 13.82 -8.73
CA VAL A 280 11.51 13.85 -7.27
C VAL A 280 11.27 12.44 -6.70
N SER A 281 11.82 12.15 -5.52
CA SER A 281 11.48 10.94 -4.78
C SER A 281 10.63 11.23 -3.55
N VAL A 282 9.75 10.29 -3.20
CA VAL A 282 8.98 10.37 -1.95
C VAL A 282 9.89 10.07 -0.74
N PRO A 283 9.67 10.73 0.41
CA PRO A 283 10.46 10.44 1.61
C PRO A 283 10.16 9.09 2.21
N ASP A 284 8.91 8.65 2.07
CA ASP A 284 8.33 7.49 2.71
C ASP A 284 7.52 6.70 1.67
N GLY A 285 7.85 5.41 1.49
CA GLY A 285 7.03 4.48 0.70
C GLY A 285 5.63 4.25 1.31
N ALA A 286 4.74 3.63 0.54
CA ALA A 286 3.37 3.37 0.97
C ALA A 286 3.25 2.18 1.92
N PRO A 287 2.25 2.19 2.83
CA PRO A 287 1.85 0.97 3.54
C PRO A 287 1.33 -0.09 2.54
N ALA A 288 1.44 -1.37 2.91
CA ALA A 288 1.07 -2.50 2.04
C ALA A 288 -0.41 -2.54 1.57
N LYS A 289 -1.27 -1.67 2.10
CA LYS A 289 -2.67 -1.54 1.69
C LYS A 289 -3.00 -0.08 1.40
N VAL A 290 -3.64 0.16 0.26
CA VAL A 290 -4.27 1.44 -0.09
C VAL A 290 -5.41 1.72 0.89
N SER A 291 -5.43 2.91 1.47
CA SER A 291 -6.52 3.33 2.36
C SER A 291 -7.83 3.46 1.56
N LYS A 292 -8.93 2.93 2.10
CA LYS A 292 -10.26 3.02 1.46
C LYS A 292 -10.79 4.45 1.37
N GLU A 293 -10.34 5.32 2.27
CA GLU A 293 -10.75 6.71 2.37
C GLU A 293 -9.52 7.60 2.56
N THR A 294 -9.55 8.81 1.98
CA THR A 294 -8.58 9.86 2.31
C THR A 294 -8.89 10.37 3.70
N PRO A 295 -7.98 10.28 4.68
CA PRO A 295 -8.17 11.02 5.90
C PRO A 295 -8.22 12.54 5.61
N PRO A 296 -8.90 13.34 6.43
CA PRO A 296 -8.80 14.80 6.38
C PRO A 296 -7.32 15.23 6.43
N LEU A 297 -6.99 16.34 5.76
CA LEU A 297 -5.62 16.84 5.55
C LEU A 297 -4.77 16.85 6.84
N GLU A 298 -5.36 17.31 7.95
CA GLU A 298 -4.72 17.41 9.26
C GLU A 298 -4.33 16.06 9.87
N LYS A 299 -4.94 14.97 9.39
CA LYS A 299 -4.72 13.61 9.87
C LYS A 299 -3.89 12.77 8.91
N ASP A 300 -3.60 13.25 7.69
CA ASP A 300 -2.77 12.55 6.70
C ASP A 300 -1.27 12.73 6.96
N THR A 301 -0.83 12.25 8.13
CA THR A 301 0.58 12.35 8.56
C THR A 301 1.56 11.60 7.65
N LYS A 302 1.09 10.58 6.93
CA LYS A 302 1.93 9.75 6.05
C LYS A 302 2.21 10.44 4.72
N TYR A 303 1.21 11.09 4.13
CA TYR A 303 1.35 11.82 2.86
C TYR A 303 1.49 13.33 3.03
N GLN A 304 1.79 13.80 4.25
CA GLN A 304 2.00 15.22 4.58
C GLN A 304 3.01 15.92 3.65
N TYR A 305 3.99 15.19 3.12
CA TYR A 305 4.96 15.74 2.17
C TYR A 305 4.32 16.25 0.86
N LEU A 306 3.22 15.64 0.39
CA LEU A 306 2.50 16.13 -0.79
C LEU A 306 1.83 17.46 -0.51
N TRP A 307 1.32 17.65 0.71
CA TRP A 307 0.73 18.91 1.15
C TRP A 307 1.80 20.01 1.28
N ASN A 308 2.90 19.70 1.97
CA ASN A 308 4.03 20.62 2.16
C ASN A 308 4.68 21.04 0.82
N CYS A 309 4.45 20.27 -0.25
CA CYS A 309 4.97 20.53 -1.58
C CYS A 309 3.87 20.85 -2.61
N LYS A 310 2.62 21.12 -2.17
CA LYS A 310 1.46 21.22 -3.08
C LYS A 310 1.67 22.26 -4.19
N GLU A 311 2.20 23.42 -3.84
CA GLU A 311 2.43 24.53 -4.77
C GLU A 311 3.34 24.15 -5.97
N TYR A 312 4.23 23.18 -5.77
CA TYR A 312 5.13 22.69 -6.81
C TYR A 312 4.41 21.82 -7.85
N PHE A 313 3.27 21.22 -7.47
CA PHE A 313 2.44 20.41 -8.36
C PHE A 313 1.37 21.22 -9.06
N ASP A 314 0.98 22.40 -8.57
CA ASP A 314 -0.14 23.17 -9.15
C ASP A 314 0.13 23.59 -10.61
N LYS A 315 1.40 23.78 -11.00
CA LYS A 315 1.82 24.09 -12.39
C LYS A 315 2.03 22.86 -13.27
N ALA A 316 2.07 21.66 -12.69
CA ALA A 316 2.36 20.44 -13.41
C ALA A 316 1.13 20.01 -14.23
N SER A 317 1.26 20.06 -15.55
CA SER A 317 0.26 19.54 -16.50
C SER A 317 0.34 18.03 -16.65
N ARG A 318 1.53 17.45 -16.43
CA ARG A 318 1.80 16.03 -16.56
C ARG A 318 2.66 15.53 -15.41
N ILE A 319 2.22 14.44 -14.79
CA ILE A 319 2.90 13.80 -13.66
C ILE A 319 3.11 12.33 -13.99
N ILE A 320 4.36 11.92 -14.17
CA ILE A 320 4.74 10.53 -14.45
C ILE A 320 5.05 9.83 -13.12
N ILE A 321 4.32 8.77 -12.82
CA ILE A 321 4.48 7.95 -11.62
C ILE A 321 5.29 6.71 -11.98
N ALA A 322 6.52 6.66 -11.47
CA ALA A 322 7.54 5.65 -11.70
C ALA A 322 7.94 4.97 -10.37
N THR A 323 6.95 4.44 -9.64
CA THR A 323 7.14 3.69 -8.40
C THR A 323 7.57 2.25 -8.66
N ASP A 324 8.00 1.54 -7.62
CA ASP A 324 8.46 0.16 -7.70
C ASP A 324 7.41 -0.80 -8.30
N ALA A 325 7.89 -1.83 -8.99
CA ALA A 325 7.11 -2.90 -9.61
C ALA A 325 6.61 -3.96 -8.61
N ASP A 326 6.26 -3.56 -7.38
CA ASP A 326 5.79 -4.46 -6.33
C ASP A 326 4.45 -4.00 -5.71
N GLY A 327 3.92 -4.78 -4.77
CA GLY A 327 2.63 -4.48 -4.13
C GLY A 327 2.60 -3.12 -3.42
N PRO A 328 3.58 -2.80 -2.56
CA PRO A 328 3.72 -1.47 -1.95
C PRO A 328 3.86 -0.33 -2.96
N GLY A 329 4.69 -0.48 -3.99
CA GLY A 329 4.86 0.52 -5.05
C GLY A 329 3.57 0.75 -5.84
N GLN A 330 2.81 -0.31 -6.12
CA GLN A 330 1.48 -0.19 -6.72
C GLN A 330 0.50 0.58 -5.83
N ALA A 331 0.53 0.35 -4.52
CA ALA A 331 -0.30 1.07 -3.57
C ALA A 331 0.09 2.56 -3.48
N LEU A 332 1.40 2.86 -3.52
CA LEU A 332 1.92 4.22 -3.56
C LEU A 332 1.44 4.95 -4.82
N ALA A 333 1.56 4.32 -5.98
CA ALA A 333 1.13 4.90 -7.25
C ALA A 333 -0.36 5.27 -7.25
N GLU A 334 -1.21 4.40 -6.68
CA GLU A 334 -2.65 4.66 -6.56
C GLU A 334 -2.94 5.84 -5.62
N GLU A 335 -2.27 5.91 -4.47
CA GLU A 335 -2.45 7.00 -3.51
C GLU A 335 -1.91 8.35 -4.01
N LEU A 336 -0.82 8.34 -4.79
CA LEU A 336 -0.29 9.50 -5.50
C LEU A 336 -1.27 9.98 -6.57
N ALA A 337 -1.70 9.09 -7.48
CA ALA A 337 -2.64 9.44 -8.55
C ALA A 337 -3.97 9.98 -8.00
N ARG A 338 -4.46 9.40 -6.91
CA ARG A 338 -5.70 9.81 -6.26
C ARG A 338 -5.61 11.21 -5.62
N ARG A 339 -4.45 11.60 -5.06
CA ARG A 339 -4.26 12.93 -4.42
C ARG A 339 -3.85 14.02 -5.41
N LEU A 340 -3.04 13.65 -6.40
CA LEU A 340 -2.55 14.59 -7.39
C LEU A 340 -3.57 14.84 -8.50
N GLY A 341 -4.51 13.92 -8.75
CA GLY A 341 -5.47 14.01 -9.85
C GLY A 341 -5.10 13.03 -10.96
N ARG A 342 -5.96 12.02 -11.19
CA ARG A 342 -5.66 10.90 -12.11
C ARG A 342 -5.53 11.35 -13.55
N GLU A 343 -6.31 12.36 -13.93
CA GLU A 343 -6.39 12.94 -15.26
C GLU A 343 -5.07 13.54 -15.74
N ARG A 344 -4.20 13.93 -14.81
CA ARG A 344 -2.84 14.43 -15.10
C ARG A 344 -1.73 13.47 -14.70
N CYS A 345 -2.07 12.22 -14.37
CA CYS A 345 -1.10 11.19 -14.00
C CYS A 345 -0.87 10.22 -15.15
N TRP A 346 0.39 9.85 -15.34
CA TRP A 346 0.85 8.78 -16.21
C TRP A 346 1.56 7.74 -15.37
N ARG A 347 1.50 6.48 -15.78
CA ARG A 347 2.11 5.37 -15.07
C ARG A 347 3.15 4.71 -15.95
N VAL A 348 4.34 4.53 -15.39
CA VAL A 348 5.41 3.77 -16.02
C VAL A 348 5.12 2.28 -15.89
N LYS A 349 5.33 1.54 -16.97
CA LYS A 349 5.42 0.08 -16.97
C LYS A 349 6.87 -0.30 -17.16
N TRP A 350 7.46 -0.89 -16.12
CA TRP A 350 8.84 -1.35 -16.19
C TRP A 350 8.99 -2.49 -17.20
N PRO A 351 10.14 -2.57 -17.90
CA PRO A 351 10.36 -3.60 -18.92
C PRO A 351 10.43 -5.00 -18.30
N LYS A 352 10.15 -6.02 -19.12
CA LYS A 352 10.29 -7.42 -18.71
C LYS A 352 11.75 -7.87 -18.78
N LYS A 353 12.24 -8.56 -17.74
CA LYS A 353 13.51 -9.31 -17.75
C LYS A 353 13.32 -10.66 -18.45
N THR A 354 12.20 -11.32 -18.14
CA THR A 354 11.79 -12.62 -18.68
C THR A 354 10.27 -12.63 -18.86
N GLU A 355 9.66 -13.74 -19.26
CA GLU A 355 8.20 -13.82 -19.37
C GLU A 355 7.47 -13.52 -18.05
N THR A 356 8.10 -13.88 -16.92
CA THR A 356 7.54 -13.80 -15.56
C THR A 356 8.15 -12.71 -14.69
N GLU A 357 9.37 -12.24 -15.01
CA GLU A 357 10.08 -11.25 -14.21
C GLU A 357 10.13 -9.89 -14.91
N THR A 358 9.99 -8.83 -14.13
CA THR A 358 10.03 -7.43 -14.58
C THR A 358 11.13 -6.71 -13.81
N TYR A 359 11.75 -5.70 -14.43
CA TYR A 359 12.63 -4.80 -13.68
C TYR A 359 11.88 -4.12 -12.55
N LYS A 360 12.52 -4.02 -11.40
CA LYS A 360 11.87 -3.57 -10.16
C LYS A 360 11.65 -2.07 -10.13
N ASP A 361 12.66 -1.31 -10.51
CA ASP A 361 12.74 0.13 -10.32
C ASP A 361 13.65 0.79 -11.37
N ALA A 362 13.81 2.11 -11.29
CA ALA A 362 14.58 2.88 -12.26
C ALA A 362 16.07 2.52 -12.21
N ASN A 363 16.61 2.29 -11.01
CA ASN A 363 18.01 1.94 -10.86
C ASN A 363 18.35 0.59 -11.49
N GLU A 364 17.49 -0.42 -11.34
CA GLU A 364 17.70 -1.68 -12.04
C GLU A 364 17.70 -1.51 -13.56
N VAL A 365 16.74 -0.76 -14.13
CA VAL A 365 16.72 -0.50 -15.58
C VAL A 365 17.99 0.21 -16.02
N LEU A 366 18.45 1.23 -15.29
CA LEU A 366 19.70 1.93 -15.58
C LEU A 366 20.91 0.98 -15.56
N MET A 367 21.03 0.13 -14.54
CA MET A 367 22.17 -0.76 -14.36
C MET A 367 22.25 -1.83 -15.44
N TYR A 368 21.11 -2.40 -15.85
CA TYR A 368 21.09 -3.54 -16.78
C TYR A 368 20.87 -3.15 -18.24
N LEU A 369 20.10 -2.11 -18.52
CA LEU A 369 19.73 -1.69 -19.88
C LEU A 369 20.32 -0.33 -20.29
N GLY A 370 20.85 0.43 -19.32
CA GLY A 370 21.49 1.72 -19.57
C GLY A 370 20.53 2.91 -19.62
N PRO A 371 21.09 4.14 -19.70
CA PRO A 371 20.31 5.38 -19.58
C PRO A 371 19.37 5.63 -20.76
N HIS A 372 19.70 5.16 -21.97
CA HIS A 372 18.84 5.28 -23.14
C HIS A 372 17.55 4.48 -22.98
N ALA A 373 17.67 3.21 -22.57
CA ALA A 373 16.51 2.36 -22.34
C ALA A 373 15.63 2.89 -21.20
N LEU A 374 16.24 3.39 -20.11
CA LEU A 374 15.48 4.05 -19.05
C LEU A 374 14.69 5.26 -19.59
N ARG A 375 15.30 6.09 -20.46
CA ARG A 375 14.61 7.20 -21.11
C ARG A 375 13.40 6.76 -21.92
N GLU A 376 13.58 5.76 -22.78
CA GLU A 376 12.48 5.22 -23.61
C GLU A 376 11.32 4.70 -22.76
N VAL A 377 11.62 4.00 -21.65
CA VAL A 377 10.60 3.48 -20.72
C VAL A 377 9.77 4.62 -20.11
N ILE A 378 10.40 5.74 -19.76
CA ILE A 378 9.71 6.91 -19.19
C ILE A 378 8.89 7.64 -20.26
N ASP A 379 9.42 7.79 -21.47
CA ASP A 379 8.71 8.43 -22.57
C ASP A 379 7.45 7.66 -22.99
N GLN A 380 7.46 6.32 -22.82
CA GLN A 380 6.34 5.42 -23.09
C GLN A 380 5.34 5.29 -21.92
N ALA A 381 5.45 6.11 -20.86
CA ALA A 381 4.49 6.08 -19.76
C ALA A 381 3.05 6.25 -20.27
N GLU A 382 2.13 5.43 -19.78
CA GLU A 382 0.74 5.41 -20.22
C GLU A 382 -0.15 6.24 -19.30
N LEU A 383 -1.25 6.81 -19.82
CA LEU A 383 -2.20 7.54 -18.98
C LEU A 383 -2.69 6.65 -17.83
N TYR A 384 -2.74 7.19 -16.61
CA TYR A 384 -3.21 6.45 -15.46
C TYR A 384 -4.68 6.03 -15.66
N PRO A 385 -5.06 4.76 -15.39
CA PRO A 385 -6.43 4.32 -15.60
C PRO A 385 -7.43 5.15 -14.78
N ILE A 386 -8.37 5.77 -15.48
CA ILE A 386 -9.50 6.48 -14.90
C ILE A 386 -10.69 5.52 -14.90
N ARG A 387 -11.28 5.28 -13.72
CA ARG A 387 -12.46 4.40 -13.60
C ARG A 387 -13.59 4.93 -14.48
N GLY A 388 -14.14 4.07 -15.33
CA GLY A 388 -15.23 4.41 -16.25
C GLY A 388 -14.77 5.03 -17.58
N LEU A 389 -13.47 5.28 -17.77
CA LEU A 389 -12.90 5.68 -19.05
C LEU A 389 -12.27 4.45 -19.71
N PHE A 390 -12.77 4.07 -20.87
CA PHE A 390 -12.27 2.93 -21.63
C PHE A 390 -11.80 3.39 -23.00
N LYS A 391 -10.74 2.79 -23.53
CA LYS A 391 -10.37 3.04 -24.92
C LYS A 391 -11.29 2.21 -25.80
N PHE A 392 -11.77 2.79 -26.88
CA PHE A 392 -12.62 2.08 -27.84
C PHE A 392 -11.97 0.80 -28.37
N SER A 393 -10.63 0.82 -28.55
CA SER A 393 -9.84 -0.33 -28.96
C SER A 393 -9.89 -1.51 -28.00
N ASP A 394 -10.12 -1.25 -26.70
CA ASP A 394 -10.18 -2.31 -25.69
C ASP A 394 -11.37 -3.25 -25.93
N PHE A 395 -12.40 -2.78 -26.65
CA PHE A 395 -13.60 -3.54 -26.98
C PHE A 395 -13.54 -4.22 -28.34
N PHE A 396 -12.48 -4.09 -29.14
CA PHE A 396 -12.45 -4.68 -30.48
C PHE A 396 -12.65 -6.19 -30.47
N ASN A 397 -12.01 -6.90 -29.54
CA ASN A 397 -12.23 -8.34 -29.40
C ASN A 397 -13.66 -8.68 -28.99
N ASP A 398 -14.26 -7.89 -28.09
CA ASP A 398 -15.64 -8.10 -27.66
C ASP A 398 -16.63 -7.84 -28.80
N ILE A 399 -16.38 -6.80 -29.60
CA ILE A 399 -17.15 -6.46 -30.80
C ILE A 399 -17.01 -7.54 -31.87
N ASP A 400 -15.79 -8.03 -32.12
CA ASP A 400 -15.55 -9.12 -33.08
C ASP A 400 -16.24 -10.42 -32.61
N ASN A 401 -16.15 -10.73 -31.31
CA ASN A 401 -16.85 -11.87 -30.73
C ASN A 401 -18.37 -11.74 -30.89
N TYR A 402 -18.90 -10.53 -30.63
CA TYR A 402 -20.32 -10.20 -30.82
C TYR A 402 -20.76 -10.20 -32.29
N TYR A 403 -19.87 -9.88 -33.22
CA TYR A 403 -20.18 -9.93 -34.64
C TYR A 403 -20.16 -11.38 -35.17
N HIS A 404 -19.25 -12.19 -34.65
CA HIS A 404 -19.05 -13.58 -35.07
C HIS A 404 -19.92 -14.60 -34.31
N HIS A 405 -20.82 -14.16 -33.43
CA HIS A 405 -21.70 -15.06 -32.66
C HIS A 405 -20.94 -16.04 -31.79
N SER A 406 -19.75 -15.64 -31.33
CA SER A 406 -18.81 -16.49 -30.60
C SER A 406 -19.20 -16.68 -29.13
N LEU A 407 -20.06 -15.81 -28.57
CA LEU A 407 -20.43 -15.82 -27.13
C LEU A 407 -21.68 -16.66 -26.83
N GLY A 408 -22.34 -17.23 -27.84
CA GLY A 408 -23.43 -18.20 -27.69
C GLY A 408 -24.81 -17.65 -27.29
N TYR A 409 -24.89 -16.46 -26.70
CA TYR A 409 -26.15 -15.84 -26.22
C TYR A 409 -26.71 -14.74 -27.13
N GLU A 410 -25.98 -14.37 -28.17
CA GLU A 410 -26.23 -13.18 -29.00
C GLU A 410 -27.47 -13.30 -29.90
N GLN A 411 -27.98 -14.52 -30.11
CA GLN A 411 -29.23 -14.76 -30.83
C GLN A 411 -30.47 -14.74 -29.93
N GLY A 412 -30.29 -14.60 -28.62
CA GLY A 412 -31.35 -14.73 -27.61
C GLY A 412 -31.85 -16.17 -27.45
N ALA A 413 -32.25 -16.51 -26.22
CA ALA A 413 -32.92 -17.76 -25.90
C ALA A 413 -34.33 -17.77 -26.49
N SER A 414 -34.72 -18.93 -27.05
CA SER A 414 -36.08 -19.18 -27.52
C SER A 414 -37.07 -19.04 -26.35
N THR A 415 -38.18 -18.36 -26.60
CA THR A 415 -39.30 -18.26 -25.65
C THR A 415 -40.07 -19.57 -25.52
N GLY A 416 -39.81 -20.53 -26.41
CA GLY A 416 -40.57 -21.77 -26.56
C GLY A 416 -41.76 -21.67 -27.52
N TRP A 417 -42.14 -20.46 -27.95
CA TRP A 417 -43.21 -20.23 -28.93
C TRP A 417 -42.63 -19.74 -30.27
N MET A 418 -42.72 -20.57 -31.31
CA MET A 418 -42.10 -20.30 -32.61
C MET A 418 -42.55 -18.99 -33.26
N ASP A 419 -43.82 -18.61 -33.10
CA ASP A 419 -44.34 -17.37 -33.66
C ASP A 419 -43.88 -16.14 -32.88
N LEU A 420 -43.68 -16.27 -31.58
CA LEU A 420 -43.12 -15.20 -30.77
C LEU A 420 -41.63 -15.03 -31.02
N ASP A 421 -40.89 -16.12 -31.19
CA ASP A 421 -39.44 -16.10 -31.45
C ASP A 421 -39.03 -15.35 -32.73
N LYS A 422 -39.98 -15.17 -33.67
CA LYS A 422 -39.79 -14.33 -34.87
C LYS A 422 -39.74 -12.84 -34.54
N LEU A 423 -40.38 -12.43 -33.45
CA LEU A 423 -40.53 -11.05 -33.02
C LEU A 423 -39.68 -10.73 -31.78
N TYR A 424 -39.48 -11.71 -30.91
CA TYR A 424 -38.89 -11.52 -29.60
C TYR A 424 -38.22 -12.80 -29.08
N LYS A 425 -36.99 -12.66 -28.60
CA LYS A 425 -36.24 -13.70 -27.90
C LYS A 425 -35.63 -13.10 -26.63
N ILE A 426 -35.30 -13.95 -25.66
CA ILE A 426 -34.82 -13.49 -24.35
C ILE A 426 -33.29 -13.40 -24.36
N VAL A 427 -32.74 -12.21 -24.20
CA VAL A 427 -31.29 -12.00 -24.13
C VAL A 427 -30.85 -11.81 -22.67
N PRO A 428 -29.88 -12.61 -22.16
CA PRO A 428 -29.32 -12.39 -20.84
C PRO A 428 -28.73 -10.98 -20.68
N GLY A 429 -28.98 -10.34 -19.54
CA GLY A 429 -28.50 -8.97 -19.25
C GLY A 429 -29.46 -7.86 -19.66
N GLU A 430 -30.57 -8.18 -20.35
CA GLU A 430 -31.62 -7.23 -20.70
C GLU A 430 -32.80 -7.27 -19.72
N LEU A 431 -33.59 -6.19 -19.70
CA LEU A 431 -34.81 -6.07 -18.91
C LEU A 431 -36.04 -6.37 -19.78
N THR A 432 -36.69 -7.51 -19.54
CA THR A 432 -37.99 -7.84 -20.15
C THR A 432 -39.14 -7.30 -19.30
N ILE A 433 -40.01 -6.48 -19.90
CA ILE A 433 -41.20 -5.94 -19.25
C ILE A 433 -42.44 -6.54 -19.90
N VAL A 434 -43.29 -7.22 -19.11
CA VAL A 434 -44.56 -7.79 -19.55
C VAL A 434 -45.71 -6.95 -19.01
N THR A 435 -46.59 -6.45 -19.89
CA THR A 435 -47.72 -5.59 -19.53
C THR A 435 -48.99 -5.98 -20.30
N GLY A 436 -50.15 -5.59 -19.78
CA GLY A 436 -51.46 -5.99 -20.28
C GLY A 436 -52.59 -5.73 -19.29
N VAL A 437 -53.83 -5.81 -19.79
CA VAL A 437 -55.06 -5.56 -19.02
C VAL A 437 -55.14 -6.44 -17.76
N PRO A 438 -55.74 -6.01 -16.64
CA PRO A 438 -55.98 -6.88 -15.49
C PRO A 438 -56.66 -8.19 -15.89
N ASN A 439 -56.26 -9.31 -15.27
CA ASN A 439 -56.74 -10.67 -15.56
C ASN A 439 -56.53 -11.17 -17.01
N SER A 440 -55.57 -10.61 -17.75
CA SER A 440 -55.25 -11.04 -19.12
C SER A 440 -54.28 -12.22 -19.22
N GLY A 441 -53.95 -12.90 -18.12
CA GLY A 441 -53.03 -14.05 -18.13
C GLY A 441 -51.53 -13.73 -18.10
N LYS A 442 -51.13 -12.55 -17.60
CA LYS A 442 -49.71 -12.12 -17.61
C LYS A 442 -48.82 -13.01 -16.76
N SER A 443 -49.28 -13.33 -15.55
CA SER A 443 -48.52 -14.13 -14.59
C SER A 443 -48.35 -15.56 -15.13
N GLU A 444 -49.42 -16.13 -15.68
CA GLU A 444 -49.43 -17.44 -16.33
C GLU A 444 -48.49 -17.48 -17.55
N TRP A 445 -48.44 -16.40 -18.32
CA TRP A 445 -47.52 -16.29 -19.45
C TRP A 445 -46.06 -16.22 -19.00
N ILE A 446 -45.76 -15.45 -17.93
CA ILE A 446 -44.42 -15.38 -17.35
C ILE A 446 -44.01 -16.75 -16.81
N ASP A 447 -44.84 -17.38 -15.98
CA ASP A 447 -44.57 -18.72 -15.45
C ASP A 447 -44.30 -19.72 -16.58
N ALA A 448 -45.06 -19.61 -17.66
CA ALA A 448 -44.87 -20.46 -18.82
C ALA A 448 -43.55 -20.24 -19.55
N LEU A 449 -43.14 -18.99 -19.71
CA LEU A 449 -41.85 -18.64 -20.29
C LEU A 449 -40.69 -19.15 -19.41
N LEU A 450 -40.81 -19.02 -18.08
CA LEU A 450 -39.79 -19.50 -17.14
C LEU A 450 -39.60 -21.01 -17.23
N CYS A 451 -40.68 -21.79 -17.32
CA CYS A 451 -40.60 -23.23 -17.54
C CYS A 451 -39.88 -23.56 -18.85
N ASN A 452 -40.23 -22.88 -19.95
CA ASN A 452 -39.61 -23.13 -21.26
C ASN A 452 -38.10 -22.86 -21.25
N LEU A 453 -37.69 -21.75 -20.62
CA LEU A 453 -36.28 -21.38 -20.49
C LEU A 453 -35.52 -22.32 -19.54
N ASN A 454 -36.15 -22.80 -18.48
CA ASN A 454 -35.55 -23.78 -17.59
C ASN A 454 -35.31 -25.12 -18.31
N GLU A 455 -36.29 -25.60 -19.07
CA GLU A 455 -36.21 -26.90 -19.75
C GLU A 455 -35.21 -26.89 -20.91
N ARG A 456 -35.22 -25.83 -21.74
CA ARG A 456 -34.39 -25.76 -22.95
C ARG A 456 -32.96 -25.31 -22.66
N GLU A 457 -32.81 -24.30 -21.81
CA GLU A 457 -31.54 -23.63 -21.58
C GLU A 457 -30.96 -23.91 -20.18
N GLY A 458 -31.69 -24.63 -19.32
CA GLY A 458 -31.25 -24.93 -17.96
C GLY A 458 -31.25 -23.73 -17.01
N TRP A 459 -31.95 -22.64 -17.35
CA TRP A 459 -31.90 -21.40 -16.58
C TRP A 459 -32.52 -21.56 -15.19
N LYS A 460 -31.92 -20.87 -14.21
CA LYS A 460 -32.39 -20.85 -12.83
C LYS A 460 -32.95 -19.48 -12.51
N PHE A 461 -34.15 -19.45 -11.91
CA PHE A 461 -34.88 -18.22 -11.66
C PHE A 461 -35.03 -17.94 -10.17
N ALA A 462 -34.90 -16.66 -9.81
CA ALA A 462 -35.32 -16.13 -8.53
C ALA A 462 -36.66 -15.40 -8.73
N LEU A 463 -37.66 -15.76 -7.94
CA LEU A 463 -39.02 -15.24 -8.06
C LEU A 463 -39.36 -14.34 -6.88
N CYS A 464 -39.83 -13.13 -7.18
CA CYS A 464 -40.37 -12.20 -6.20
C CYS A 464 -41.78 -11.81 -6.64
N SER A 465 -42.79 -12.42 -6.02
CA SER A 465 -44.19 -12.08 -6.22
C SER A 465 -44.70 -11.32 -5.01
N MET A 466 -45.24 -10.12 -5.23
CA MET A 466 -45.85 -9.30 -4.19
C MET A 466 -47.36 -9.55 -4.05
N GLU A 467 -47.95 -10.31 -4.97
CA GLU A 467 -49.40 -10.55 -5.04
C GLU A 467 -49.81 -11.89 -4.40
N ASN A 468 -49.00 -12.94 -4.59
CA ASN A 468 -49.32 -14.30 -4.18
C ASN A 468 -48.40 -14.79 -3.06
N LYS A 469 -48.93 -15.66 -2.19
CA LYS A 469 -48.10 -16.32 -1.17
C LYS A 469 -47.13 -17.31 -1.82
N ILE A 470 -45.97 -17.50 -1.20
CA ILE A 470 -44.88 -18.36 -1.70
C ILE A 470 -45.37 -19.77 -2.07
N TYR A 471 -46.20 -20.37 -1.21
CA TYR A 471 -46.72 -21.73 -1.42
C TYR A 471 -47.66 -21.83 -2.63
N GLU A 472 -48.49 -20.81 -2.87
CA GLU A 472 -49.44 -20.78 -3.97
C GLU A 472 -48.72 -20.60 -5.31
N ASN A 473 -47.71 -19.72 -5.38
CA ASN A 473 -46.86 -19.59 -6.58
C ASN A 473 -46.12 -20.88 -6.90
N LEU A 474 -45.58 -21.57 -5.89
CA LEU A 474 -44.86 -22.83 -6.10
C LEU A 474 -45.77 -23.89 -6.72
N LEU A 475 -47.02 -24.01 -6.23
CA LEU A 475 -48.01 -24.93 -6.76
C LEU A 475 -48.40 -24.57 -8.21
N ILE A 476 -48.60 -23.29 -8.53
CA ILE A 476 -48.96 -22.83 -9.88
C ILE A 476 -47.85 -23.17 -10.88
N ILE A 477 -46.59 -22.95 -10.52
CA ILE A 477 -45.43 -23.25 -11.37
C ILE A 477 -45.26 -24.77 -11.55
N LEU A 478 -45.39 -25.55 -10.48
CA LEU A 478 -45.36 -27.02 -10.55
C LEU A 478 -46.46 -27.57 -11.45
N PHE A 479 -47.68 -27.02 -11.34
CA PHE A 479 -48.81 -27.43 -12.18
C PHE A 479 -48.59 -27.06 -13.65
N SER A 480 -48.05 -25.85 -13.91
CA SER A 480 -47.71 -25.38 -15.26
C SER A 480 -46.61 -26.18 -15.94
N TYR A 481 -45.71 -26.77 -15.13
CA TYR A 481 -44.66 -27.68 -15.60
C TYR A 481 -45.22 -29.08 -15.90
N GLU A 482 -46.02 -29.66 -15.01
CA GLU A 482 -46.58 -31.01 -15.18
C GLU A 482 -47.64 -31.09 -16.30
N LEU A 483 -48.50 -30.08 -16.44
CA LEU A 483 -49.45 -30.02 -17.56
C LEU A 483 -48.75 -30.03 -18.92
N ARG A 484 -47.53 -29.47 -18.98
CA ARG A 484 -46.76 -29.36 -20.22
C ARG A 484 -46.04 -30.63 -20.61
N LYS A 485 -45.68 -31.49 -19.65
CA LYS A 485 -45.15 -32.84 -19.97
C LYS A 485 -46.19 -33.75 -20.62
N GLN A 486 -47.48 -33.42 -20.49
CA GLN A 486 -48.58 -34.22 -21.03
C GLN A 486 -49.05 -33.76 -22.41
N SER A 487 -48.63 -32.57 -22.85
CA SER A 487 -48.92 -31.96 -24.16
C SER A 487 -47.72 -32.06 -25.09
#